data_AF-A0A1V4ZGI2-F1
#
_entry.id   AF-A0A1V4ZGI2-F1
#
_cell.length_a   1.000
_cell.length_b   1.000
_cell.length_c   1.000
_cell.angle_alpha   90.00
_cell.angle_beta   90.00
_cell.angle_gamma   90.00
#
_symmetry.space_group_name_H-M   'P 1'
#
loop_
_entity.id
_entity.type
_entity.pdbx_description
1 polymer ?
#
loop_
_entity_poly.entity_id
_entity_poly.type
_entity_poly.pdbx_seq_one_letter_code
_entity_poly.pdbx_strand_id
1 'polypeptide(L)'
;MALMEKGHECPECREEEPIAPILFLGLGGMLAFFSFAFWIVTFVAEPGMLPLAAGMTVVGGGMMAYGWYLISQRKKRKLKAHQAAVEKAKCDYCGGQNDPGTTKCQFCGAPLF
;
A
#
# COMPACT_ATOMS: atom_id res chain seq x y z
N MET A 1 9.20 -41.98 14.06
CA MET A 1 10.05 -40.90 13.51
C MET A 1 9.25 -40.20 12.42
N ALA A 2 8.38 -39.28 12.83
CA ALA A 2 7.63 -38.40 11.94
C ALA A 2 8.11 -36.99 12.27
N LEU A 3 9.00 -36.46 11.43
CA LEU A 3 9.45 -35.09 11.55
C LEU A 3 8.26 -34.21 11.23
N MET A 4 7.76 -33.56 12.28
CA MET A 4 6.72 -32.55 12.18
C MET A 4 7.08 -31.56 11.09
N GLU A 5 6.24 -31.56 10.07
CA GLU A 5 6.00 -30.53 9.10
C GLU A 5 6.02 -29.18 9.85
N LYS A 6 7.18 -28.52 9.84
CA LYS A 6 7.27 -27.10 10.16
C LYS A 6 6.46 -26.42 9.07
N GLY A 7 5.17 -26.25 9.34
CA GLY A 7 4.38 -25.22 8.70
C GLY A 7 5.17 -23.94 8.84
N HIS A 8 5.85 -23.55 7.77
CA HIS A 8 6.25 -22.19 7.58
C HIS A 8 4.93 -21.42 7.53
N GLU A 9 4.45 -21.01 8.70
CA GLU A 9 3.50 -19.92 8.83
C GLU A 9 4.18 -18.73 8.17
N CYS A 10 3.97 -18.57 6.86
CA CYS A 10 4.32 -17.36 6.16
C CYS A 10 3.52 -16.24 6.83
N PRO A 11 4.16 -15.27 7.52
CA PRO A 11 3.45 -14.10 8.04
C PRO A 11 2.89 -13.21 6.91
N GLU A 12 3.05 -13.63 5.65
CA GLU A 12 2.62 -12.93 4.44
C GLU A 12 1.30 -13.49 3.84
N CYS A 13 0.74 -14.58 4.37
CA CYS A 13 -0.51 -15.17 3.84
C CYS A 13 -1.79 -14.58 4.44
N ARG A 14 -1.68 -13.64 5.38
CA ARG A 14 -2.81 -12.80 5.81
C ARG A 14 -2.61 -11.38 5.29
N GLU A 15 -2.47 -11.24 3.97
CA GLU A 15 -3.02 -10.06 3.31
C GLU A 15 -4.54 -10.11 3.53
N GLU A 16 -5.00 -9.70 4.72
CA GLU A 16 -6.27 -9.00 4.80
C GLU A 16 -6.10 -7.83 3.84
N GLU A 17 -6.55 -8.02 2.60
CA GLU A 17 -6.70 -6.95 1.64
C GLU A 17 -7.35 -5.82 2.43
N PRO A 18 -6.68 -4.67 2.57
CA PRO A 18 -7.18 -3.65 3.45
C PRO A 18 -8.40 -3.05 2.74
N ILE A 19 -9.56 -3.62 3.03
CA ILE A 19 -10.85 -3.18 2.49
C ILE A 19 -11.04 -1.72 2.88
N ALA A 20 -10.60 -1.33 4.08
CA ALA A 20 -10.69 0.04 4.59
C ALA A 20 -10.14 1.11 3.61
N PRO A 21 -8.86 1.13 3.18
CA PRO A 21 -8.38 2.13 2.24
C PRO A 21 -9.05 2.06 0.86
N ILE A 22 -9.44 0.88 0.36
CA ILE A 22 -10.18 0.75 -0.91
C ILE A 22 -11.57 1.39 -0.76
N LEU A 23 -12.23 1.17 0.37
CA LEU A 23 -13.56 1.67 0.69
C LEU A 23 -13.53 3.19 0.95
N PHE A 24 -12.51 3.70 1.64
CA PHE A 24 -12.28 5.15 1.81
C PHE A 24 -11.95 5.84 0.48
N LEU A 25 -11.15 5.21 -0.40
CA LEU A 25 -10.82 5.78 -1.70
C LEU A 25 -12.05 5.79 -2.62
N GLY A 26 -12.84 4.71 -2.62
CA GLY A 26 -14.08 4.59 -3.40
C GLY A 26 -15.17 5.55 -2.93
N LEU A 27 -15.50 5.55 -1.63
CA LEU A 27 -16.51 6.44 -1.06
C LEU A 27 -16.07 7.92 -1.15
N GLY A 28 -14.80 8.20 -0.89
CA GLY A 28 -14.23 9.54 -1.04
C GLY A 28 -14.25 10.03 -2.49
N GLY A 29 -13.96 9.16 -3.46
CA GLY A 29 -14.04 9.47 -4.88
C GLY A 29 -15.46 9.78 -5.34
N MET A 30 -16.45 8.99 -4.89
CA MET A 30 -17.86 9.28 -5.17
C MET A 30 -18.30 10.61 -4.57
N LEU A 31 -17.99 10.87 -3.30
CA LEU A 31 -18.33 12.14 -2.63
C LEU A 31 -17.66 13.34 -3.30
N ALA A 32 -16.39 13.24 -3.67
CA ALA A 32 -15.68 14.31 -4.37
C ALA A 32 -16.31 14.61 -5.73
N PHE A 33 -16.72 13.58 -6.47
CA PHE A 33 -17.42 13.73 -7.75
C PHE A 33 -18.76 14.45 -7.58
N PHE A 34 -19.56 14.08 -6.57
CA PHE A 34 -20.81 14.80 -6.28
C PHE A 34 -20.56 16.24 -5.81
N SER A 35 -19.53 16.47 -5.00
CA SER A 35 -19.13 17.83 -4.56
C SER A 35 -18.78 18.75 -5.73
N PHE A 36 -18.18 18.20 -6.80
CA PHE A 36 -17.88 18.97 -8.00
C PHE A 36 -19.14 19.48 -8.73
N ALA A 37 -20.20 18.67 -8.77
CA ALA A 37 -21.48 19.10 -9.35
C ALA A 37 -22.10 20.27 -8.56
N PHE A 38 -22.01 20.24 -7.23
CA PHE A 38 -22.47 21.36 -6.40
C PHE A 38 -21.67 22.64 -6.64
N TRP A 39 -20.36 22.53 -6.91
CA TRP A 39 -19.52 23.67 -7.29
C TRP A 39 -20.01 24.34 -8.59
N ILE A 40 -20.39 23.56 -9.61
CA ILE A 40 -20.98 24.10 -10.84
C ILE A 40 -22.26 24.88 -10.54
N VAL A 41 -23.12 24.35 -9.65
CA VAL A 41 -24.36 25.02 -9.24
C VAL A 41 -24.10 26.30 -8.46
N THR A 42 -23.07 26.36 -7.60
CA THR A 42 -22.73 27.59 -6.88
C THR A 42 -22.30 28.75 -7.78
N PHE A 43 -21.75 28.44 -8.96
CA PHE A 43 -21.41 29.47 -9.96
C PHE A 43 -22.63 30.01 -10.72
N VAL A 44 -23.74 29.25 -10.77
CA VAL A 44 -24.90 29.56 -11.64
C VAL A 44 -26.16 29.96 -10.87
N ALA A 45 -26.43 29.35 -9.70
CA ALA A 45 -27.76 29.36 -9.12
C ALA A 45 -27.96 30.37 -7.98
N GLU A 46 -27.09 30.42 -6.95
CA GLU A 46 -27.17 31.38 -5.83
C GLU A 46 -26.01 31.15 -4.82
N PRO A 47 -25.45 32.20 -4.19
CA PRO A 47 -24.30 32.07 -3.29
C PRO A 47 -24.62 31.37 -1.94
N GLY A 48 -25.90 31.15 -1.63
CA GLY A 48 -26.33 30.55 -0.36
C GLY A 48 -25.91 29.09 -0.16
N MET A 49 -25.54 28.37 -1.22
CA MET A 49 -25.13 26.95 -1.15
C MET A 49 -23.61 26.73 -1.00
N LEU A 50 -22.82 27.81 -1.04
CA LEU A 50 -21.37 27.77 -0.93
C LEU A 50 -20.84 27.10 0.37
N PRO A 51 -21.39 27.38 1.57
CA PRO A 51 -20.90 26.74 2.80
C PRO A 51 -21.18 25.22 2.84
N LEU A 52 -22.30 24.77 2.27
CA LEU A 52 -22.66 23.35 2.18
C LEU A 52 -21.72 22.60 1.24
N ALA A 53 -21.47 23.16 0.05
CA ALA A 53 -20.53 22.60 -0.92
C ALA A 53 -19.10 22.56 -0.35
N ALA A 54 -18.66 23.62 0.33
CA ALA A 54 -17.36 23.66 0.98
C ALA A 54 -17.22 22.58 2.07
N GLY A 55 -18.23 22.39 2.91
CA GLY A 55 -18.23 21.37 3.95
C GLY A 55 -18.06 19.95 3.40
N MET A 56 -18.81 19.59 2.36
CA MET A 56 -18.72 18.24 1.77
C MET A 56 -17.38 18.01 1.06
N THR A 57 -16.84 19.03 0.38
CA THR A 57 -15.53 18.94 -0.27
C THR A 57 -14.40 18.73 0.75
N VAL A 58 -14.45 19.41 1.90
CA VAL A 58 -13.46 19.22 2.96
C VAL A 58 -13.52 17.81 3.54
N VAL A 59 -14.72 17.29 3.81
CA VAL A 59 -14.90 15.93 4.34
C VAL A 59 -14.47 14.87 3.32
N GLY A 60 -14.97 14.95 2.09
CA GLY A 60 -14.64 14.01 1.02
C GLY A 60 -13.16 14.04 0.65
N GLY A 61 -12.60 15.23 0.49
CA GLY A 61 -11.17 15.42 0.23
C GLY A 61 -10.29 14.92 1.39
N GLY A 62 -10.71 15.15 2.64
CA GLY A 62 -10.02 14.65 3.82
C GLY A 62 -9.98 13.13 3.89
N MET A 63 -11.11 12.46 3.64
CA MET A 63 -11.18 10.99 3.60
C MET A 63 -10.32 10.41 2.47
N MET A 64 -10.31 11.05 1.29
CA MET A 64 -9.50 10.61 0.16
C MET A 64 -8.00 10.79 0.42
N ALA A 65 -7.59 11.93 0.98
CA ALA A 65 -6.20 12.18 1.35
C ALA A 65 -5.72 11.22 2.44
N TYR A 66 -6.57 10.91 3.43
CA TYR A 66 -6.27 9.93 4.48
C TYR A 66 -6.12 8.51 3.91
N GLY A 67 -7.03 8.09 3.03
CA GLY A 67 -6.93 6.83 2.31
C GLY A 67 -5.63 6.73 1.50
N TRP A 68 -5.29 7.77 0.74
CA TRP A 68 -4.04 7.85 -0.02
C TRP A 68 -2.80 7.78 0.87
N TYR A 69 -2.82 8.47 2.02
CA TYR A 69 -1.73 8.46 2.99
C TYR A 69 -1.46 7.04 3.51
N LEU A 70 -2.51 6.29 3.89
CA LEU A 70 -2.37 4.90 4.34
C LEU A 70 -1.81 3.98 3.25
N ILE A 71 -2.28 4.13 2.01
CA ILE A 71 -1.79 3.34 0.86
C ILE A 71 -0.32 3.67 0.58
N SER A 72 0.05 4.95 0.59
CA SER A 72 1.42 5.41 0.33
C SER A 72 2.41 4.84 1.37
N GLN A 73 2.02 4.84 2.65
CA GLN A 73 2.84 4.25 3.71
C GLN A 73 3.05 2.73 3.53
N ARG A 74 2.02 2.01 3.09
CA ARG A 74 2.14 0.57 2.79
C ARG A 74 3.09 0.32 1.62
N LYS A 75 3.00 1.11 0.54
CA LYS A 75 3.94 1.01 -0.59
C LYS A 75 5.39 1.20 -0.14
N LYS A 76 5.65 2.19 0.72
CA LYS A 76 6.98 2.41 1.30
C LYS A 76 7.47 1.22 2.13
N ARG A 77 6.60 0.59 2.93
CA ARG A 77 6.95 -0.60 3.72
C ARG A 77 7.24 -1.80 2.83
N LYS A 78 6.40 -2.09 1.83
CA LYS A 78 6.63 -3.16 0.85
C LYS A 78 7.92 -2.96 0.06
N LEU A 79 8.21 -1.72 -0.36
CA LEU A 79 9.46 -1.41 -1.06
C LEU A 79 10.70 -1.64 -0.17
N LYS A 80 10.65 -1.21 1.09
CA LYS A 80 11.74 -1.48 2.06
C LYS A 80 11.92 -2.96 2.35
N ALA A 81 10.83 -3.71 2.47
CA ALA A 81 10.89 -5.17 2.65
C ALA A 81 11.51 -5.86 1.43
N HIS A 82 11.11 -5.46 0.21
CA HIS A 82 11.73 -5.94 -1.03
C HIS A 82 13.21 -5.59 -1.11
N GLN A 83 13.59 -4.36 -0.79
CA GLN A 83 15.00 -3.95 -0.80
C GLN A 83 15.83 -4.76 0.20
N ALA A 84 15.32 -4.97 1.42
CA ALA A 84 16.00 -5.79 2.43
C ALA A 84 16.12 -7.27 2.00
N ALA A 85 15.13 -7.81 1.29
CA ALA A 85 15.19 -9.17 0.74
C ALA A 85 16.22 -9.28 -0.41
N VAL A 86 16.31 -8.27 -1.28
CA VAL A 86 17.27 -8.22 -2.40
C VAL A 86 18.70 -8.00 -1.90
N GLU A 87 18.90 -7.19 -0.87
CA GLU A 87 20.21 -6.96 -0.27
C GLU A 87 20.79 -8.26 0.32
N LYS A 88 19.96 -9.03 1.04
CA LYS A 88 20.34 -10.36 1.56
C LYS A 88 20.57 -11.41 0.47
N ALA A 89 20.05 -11.20 -0.74
CA ALA A 89 20.28 -12.09 -1.86
C ALA A 89 21.69 -11.95 -2.48
N LYS A 90 22.46 -10.91 -2.12
CA LYS A 90 23.81 -10.70 -2.64
C LYS A 90 24.84 -11.52 -1.87
N CYS A 91 25.68 -12.27 -2.58
CA CYS A 91 26.78 -13.03 -1.98
C CYS A 91 27.96 -12.12 -1.60
N ASP A 92 28.42 -12.16 -0.36
CA ASP A 92 29.57 -11.37 0.11
C ASP A 92 30.91 -11.76 -0.53
N TYR A 93 31.03 -13.01 -0.99
CA TYR A 93 32.29 -13.53 -1.53
C TYR A 93 32.49 -13.19 -3.01
N CYS A 94 31.47 -13.40 -3.84
CA CYS A 94 31.57 -13.21 -5.30
C CYS A 94 30.71 -12.06 -5.83
N GLY A 95 29.86 -11.45 -5.01
CA GLY A 95 28.95 -10.38 -5.41
C GLY A 95 27.73 -10.81 -6.23
N GLY A 96 27.55 -12.11 -6.49
CA GLY A 96 26.42 -12.64 -7.26
C GLY A 96 25.07 -12.46 -6.55
N GLN A 97 24.01 -12.17 -7.32
CA GLN A 97 22.63 -12.11 -6.81
C GLN A 97 21.99 -13.48 -6.85
N ASN A 98 21.44 -13.92 -5.73
CA ASN A 98 20.77 -15.21 -5.56
C ASN A 98 19.28 -15.01 -5.27
N ASP A 99 18.49 -16.07 -5.36
CA ASP A 99 17.09 -16.02 -4.97
C ASP A 99 16.94 -15.83 -3.44
N PRO A 100 15.98 -15.02 -2.99
CA PRO A 100 15.71 -14.84 -1.57
C PRO A 100 15.32 -16.17 -0.91
N GLY A 101 15.98 -16.50 0.21
CA GLY A 101 15.77 -17.75 0.94
C GLY A 101 16.72 -18.89 0.57
N THR A 102 17.66 -18.67 -0.35
CA THR A 102 18.74 -19.63 -0.64
C THR A 102 19.82 -19.59 0.45
N THR A 103 20.27 -20.76 0.92
CA THR A 103 21.32 -20.87 1.96
C THR A 103 22.73 -20.96 1.39
N LYS A 104 22.86 -21.09 0.06
CA LYS A 104 24.14 -21.20 -0.66
C LYS A 104 24.06 -20.41 -1.97
N CYS A 105 25.16 -19.76 -2.33
CA CYS A 105 25.30 -19.02 -3.58
C CYS A 105 25.31 -19.97 -4.78
N GLN A 106 24.49 -19.70 -5.79
CA GLN A 106 24.37 -20.50 -7.01
C GLN A 106 25.62 -20.40 -7.91
N PHE A 107 26.41 -19.32 -7.78
CA PHE A 107 27.60 -19.10 -8.61
C PHE A 107 28.88 -19.70 -8.03
N CYS A 108 29.10 -19.57 -6.72
CA CYS A 108 30.36 -19.98 -6.05
C CYS A 108 30.19 -21.02 -4.95
N GLY A 109 28.95 -21.38 -4.58
CA GLY A 109 28.67 -22.36 -3.53
C GLY A 109 28.89 -21.87 -2.09
N ALA A 110 29.31 -20.62 -1.89
CA ALA A 110 29.52 -20.04 -0.56
C ALA A 110 28.21 -19.93 0.23
N PRO A 111 28.23 -20.08 1.57
CA PRO A 111 27.04 -19.90 2.40
C PRO A 111 26.54 -18.45 2.34
N LEU A 112 25.22 -18.28 2.30
CA LEU A 112 24.52 -17.00 2.41
C LEU A 112 23.88 -16.92 3.80
N PHE A 113 24.14 -15.86 4.55
CA PHE A 113 23.68 -15.67 5.94
C PHE A 113 22.65 -14.54 6.04
#